data_AF-M2Z537-F1
#
_entry.id   AF-M2Z537-F1
#
_cell.length_a   1.000
_cell.length_b   1.000
_cell.length_c   1.000
_cell.angle_alpha   90.00
_cell.angle_beta   90.00
_cell.angle_gamma   90.00
#
_symmetry.space_group_name_H-M   'P 1'
#
loop_
_entity.id
_entity.type
_entity.pdbx_description
1 polymer ?
#
loop_
_entity_poly.entity_id
_entity_poly.type
_entity_poly.pdbx_seq_one_letter_code
_entity_poly.pdbx_strand_id
1 'polypeptide(L)'
;TLSMLAERLQRIDYVVNGDQQETDEKASAHHASASARLRNLERTLKALAARSHAVSDILQLQKHYPELFHPTDSHAPPSSLAPASLAHLILAHDSLYKTSAVQLSTLNDNSTVPESTPMVKLIAMQSRIDKLEAKQIEQAQEFAELRARSARVVEKYYESGVLQMGERWTEWEERLKDCEILVRRKEAAKRR
;
A
#
# COMPACT_ATOMS: atom_id res chain seq x y z
N THR A 1 57.55 14.84 20.45
CA THR A 1 57.39 13.97 21.64
C THR A 1 57.02 14.78 22.89
N LEU A 2 57.71 15.88 23.19
CA LEU A 2 57.36 16.78 24.32
C LEU A 2 55.98 17.44 24.18
N SER A 3 55.56 17.83 22.98
CA SER A 3 54.21 18.38 22.73
C SER A 3 53.10 17.39 23.05
N MET A 4 53.26 16.13 22.67
CA MET A 4 52.30 15.05 22.97
C MET A 4 52.25 14.73 24.48
N LEU A 5 53.38 14.87 25.18
CA LEU A 5 53.42 14.72 26.64
C LEU A 5 52.69 15.90 27.31
N ALA A 6 52.91 17.12 26.85
CA ALA A 6 52.25 18.31 27.37
C ALA A 6 50.73 18.25 27.17
N GLU A 7 50.27 17.82 26.00
CA GLU A 7 48.83 17.62 25.72
C GLU A 7 48.23 16.54 26.63
N ARG A 8 48.93 15.42 26.83
CA ARG A 8 48.49 14.36 27.75
C ARG A 8 48.45 14.83 29.20
N LEU A 9 49.43 15.63 29.62
CA LEU A 9 49.50 16.15 30.98
C LEU A 9 48.41 17.19 31.22
N GLN A 10 48.15 18.06 30.25
CA GLN A 10 47.02 18.99 30.27
C GLN A 10 45.68 18.27 30.30
N ARG A 11 45.54 17.15 29.58
CA ARG A 11 44.33 16.33 29.62
C ARG A 11 44.15 15.61 30.96
N ILE A 12 45.22 15.11 31.56
CA ILE A 12 45.17 14.50 32.90
C ILE A 12 44.82 15.56 33.95
N ASP A 13 45.41 16.75 33.85
CA ASP A 13 45.10 17.87 34.75
C ASP A 13 43.63 18.29 34.63
N TYR A 14 43.13 18.40 33.40
CA TYR A 14 41.71 18.65 33.12
C TYR A 14 40.79 17.56 33.71
N VAL A 15 41.16 16.28 33.60
CA VAL A 15 40.35 15.20 34.19
C VAL A 15 40.35 15.23 35.71
N VAL A 16 41.46 15.61 36.35
CA VAL A 16 41.58 15.62 37.82
C VAL A 16 40.95 16.86 38.44
N ASN A 17 41.14 18.02 37.82
CA ASN A 17 40.71 19.30 38.36
C ASN A 17 39.39 19.81 37.76
N GLY A 18 38.97 19.26 36.61
CA GLY A 18 37.80 19.71 35.86
C GLY A 18 38.03 21.04 35.16
N ASP A 19 37.03 21.51 34.42
CA ASP A 19 37.04 22.85 33.87
C ASP A 19 36.91 23.87 35.02
N GLN A 20 37.96 24.65 35.26
CA GLN A 20 38.00 25.61 36.39
C GLN A 20 37.13 26.85 36.13
N GLN A 21 36.53 26.99 34.95
CA GLN A 21 35.99 28.26 34.48
C GLN A 21 34.51 28.55 34.85
N GLU A 22 33.73 27.59 35.37
CA GLU A 22 32.26 27.77 35.41
C GLU A 22 31.58 28.00 36.77
N THR A 23 32.22 28.03 37.95
CA THR A 23 31.50 28.42 39.18
C THR A 23 32.35 29.15 40.23
N ASP A 24 32.38 30.48 40.14
CA ASP A 24 33.09 31.37 41.08
C ASP A 24 32.48 31.43 42.50
N GLU A 25 31.35 30.74 42.74
CA GLU A 25 30.66 30.79 44.04
C GLU A 25 31.03 29.65 45.02
N LYS A 26 31.83 28.64 44.60
CA LYS A 26 32.25 27.51 45.47
C LYS A 26 33.77 27.34 45.60
N ALA A 27 34.55 28.33 45.16
CA ALA A 27 36.01 28.26 45.05
C ALA A 27 36.75 27.83 46.34
N SER A 28 36.20 28.10 47.54
CA SER A 28 36.88 27.75 48.81
C SER A 28 36.92 26.25 49.12
N ALA A 29 36.09 25.41 48.48
CA ALA A 29 36.08 23.96 48.66
C ALA A 29 37.03 23.21 47.69
N HIS A 30 37.58 23.90 46.68
CA HIS A 30 38.33 23.28 45.58
C HIS A 30 39.85 23.18 45.83
N HIS A 31 40.37 23.74 46.93
CA HIS A 31 41.79 23.62 47.30
C HIS A 31 42.17 22.30 48.00
N ALA A 32 41.20 21.40 48.24
CA ALA A 32 41.49 20.08 48.77
C ALA A 32 42.02 19.15 47.66
N SER A 33 43.02 18.31 47.99
CA SER A 33 43.50 17.24 47.10
C SER A 33 42.31 16.49 46.47
N ALA A 34 42.39 16.15 45.18
CA ALA A 34 41.35 15.38 44.48
C ALA A 34 40.90 14.13 45.27
N SER A 35 41.84 13.48 45.97
CA SER A 35 41.57 12.36 46.87
C SER A 35 40.66 12.72 48.06
N ALA A 36 40.84 13.91 48.65
CA ALA A 36 40.02 14.39 49.74
C ALA A 36 38.60 14.76 49.28
N ARG A 37 38.47 15.34 48.07
CA ARG A 37 37.15 15.61 47.45
C ARG A 37 36.39 14.32 47.17
N LEU A 38 37.05 13.33 46.58
CA LEU A 38 36.46 12.01 46.32
C LEU A 38 36.02 11.33 47.62
N ARG A 39 36.84 11.36 48.67
CA ARG A 39 36.46 10.81 49.99
C ARG A 39 35.28 11.55 50.61
N ASN A 40 35.17 12.86 50.43
CA ASN A 40 34.03 13.61 50.93
C ASN A 40 32.75 13.22 50.17
N LEU A 41 32.80 13.14 48.84
CA LEU A 41 31.70 12.67 48.01
C LEU A 41 31.31 11.23 48.33
N GLU A 42 32.27 10.35 48.58
CA GLU A 42 32.01 8.98 48.99
C GLU A 42 31.26 8.93 50.33
N ARG A 43 31.66 9.76 51.31
CA ARG A 43 30.96 9.85 52.60
C ARG A 43 29.55 10.39 52.45
N THR A 44 29.35 11.44 51.65
CA THR A 44 28.02 12.03 51.44
C THR A 44 27.11 11.08 50.66
N LEU A 45 27.64 10.36 49.66
CA LEU A 45 26.90 9.34 48.92
C LEU A 45 26.56 8.13 49.80
N LYS A 46 27.48 7.67 50.66
CA LYS A 46 27.19 6.62 51.66
C LYS A 46 26.10 7.05 52.65
N ALA A 47 26.16 8.29 53.12
CA ALA A 47 25.10 8.85 53.98
C ALA A 47 23.76 8.95 53.25
N LEU A 48 23.77 9.31 51.96
CA LEU A 48 22.57 9.38 51.12
C LEU A 48 21.98 7.99 50.84
N ALA A 49 22.83 7.00 50.57
CA ALA A 49 22.44 5.61 50.38
C ALA A 49 21.83 4.99 51.65
N ALA A 50 22.33 5.37 52.84
CA ALA A 50 21.74 4.96 54.11
C ALA A 50 20.38 5.63 54.39
N ARG A 51 20.14 6.83 53.85
CA ARG A 51 18.93 7.61 54.09
C ARG A 51 17.82 7.35 53.07
N SER A 52 18.16 7.00 51.83
CA SER A 52 17.20 6.79 50.74
C SER A 52 17.18 5.33 50.29
N HIS A 53 16.04 4.67 50.51
CA HIS A 53 15.83 3.28 50.10
C HIS A 53 16.01 3.09 48.58
N ALA A 54 15.53 4.03 47.77
CA ALA A 54 15.65 3.99 46.32
C ALA A 54 17.13 3.97 45.85
N VAL A 55 18.03 4.68 46.54
CA VAL A 55 19.46 4.67 46.21
C VAL A 55 20.08 3.33 46.60
N SER A 56 19.65 2.74 47.72
CA SER A 56 20.06 1.38 48.11
C SER A 56 19.61 0.34 47.08
N ASP A 57 18.37 0.44 46.60
CA ASP A 57 17.81 -0.48 45.61
C ASP A 57 18.53 -0.38 44.27
N ILE A 58 18.88 0.82 43.82
CA ILE A 58 19.68 1.02 42.59
C ILE A 58 21.08 0.42 42.77
N LEU A 59 21.72 0.59 43.93
CA LEU A 59 23.04 0.00 44.20
C LEU A 59 22.97 -1.54 44.27
N GLN A 60 21.89 -2.10 44.82
CA GLN A 60 21.64 -3.54 44.80
C GLN A 60 21.40 -4.03 43.37
N LEU A 61 20.62 -3.29 42.57
CA LEU A 61 20.35 -3.60 41.18
C LEU A 61 21.64 -3.57 40.34
N GLN A 62 22.50 -2.55 40.55
CA GLN A 62 23.81 -2.47 39.91
C GLN A 62 24.71 -3.64 40.30
N LYS A 63 24.66 -4.09 41.56
CA LYS A 63 25.44 -5.24 42.04
C LYS A 63 24.95 -6.57 41.45
N HIS A 64 23.63 -6.75 41.35
CA HIS A 64 23.03 -7.98 40.82
C HIS A 64 23.05 -8.03 39.29
N TYR A 65 22.97 -6.87 38.63
CA TYR A 65 22.91 -6.75 37.18
C TYR A 65 23.84 -5.62 36.71
N PRO A 66 25.17 -5.84 36.73
CA PRO A 66 26.13 -4.84 36.23
C PRO A 66 25.93 -4.54 34.73
N GLU A 67 25.37 -5.49 33.99
CA GLU A 67 25.03 -5.42 32.55
C GLU A 67 23.93 -4.39 32.21
N LEU A 68 23.12 -3.97 33.19
CA LEU A 68 22.06 -2.96 32.96
C LEU A 68 22.63 -1.54 32.87
N PHE A 69 23.79 -1.30 33.49
CA PHE A 69 24.37 0.03 33.64
C PHE A 69 25.68 0.22 32.87
N HIS A 70 26.33 -0.87 32.49
CA HIS A 70 27.42 -0.86 31.54
C HIS A 70 26.86 -1.39 30.23
N PRO A 71 26.67 -0.57 29.19
CA PRO A 71 26.35 -1.10 27.89
C PRO A 71 27.50 -2.03 27.51
N THR A 72 27.22 -3.33 27.43
CA THR A 72 28.11 -4.30 26.81
C THR A 72 28.60 -3.74 25.48
N ASP A 73 29.90 -3.93 25.20
CA ASP A 73 30.54 -3.49 23.97
C ASP A 73 29.61 -3.66 22.77
N SER A 74 29.50 -2.64 21.93
CA SER A 74 28.62 -2.63 20.75
C SER A 74 28.85 -3.78 19.75
N HIS A 75 29.90 -4.57 19.98
CA HIS A 75 30.30 -5.74 19.20
C HIS A 75 29.97 -7.10 19.84
N ALA A 76 29.57 -7.13 21.11
CA ALA A 76 29.15 -8.37 21.78
C ALA A 76 27.61 -8.51 21.64
N PRO A 77 27.10 -9.55 20.97
CA PRO A 77 25.66 -9.74 20.85
C PRO A 77 25.06 -9.92 22.26
N PRO A 78 23.94 -9.26 22.58
CA PRO A 78 23.31 -9.36 23.90
C PRO A 78 22.73 -10.77 24.07
N SER A 79 23.54 -11.70 24.58
CA SER A 79 23.17 -13.11 24.72
C SER A 79 22.60 -13.36 26.10
N SER A 80 21.40 -12.85 26.39
CA SER A 80 20.65 -13.32 27.57
C SER A 80 20.19 -14.78 27.43
N LEU A 81 20.29 -15.34 26.22
CA LEU A 81 19.92 -16.70 25.86
C LEU A 81 21.16 -17.57 25.61
N ALA A 82 21.08 -18.85 25.99
CA ALA A 82 22.12 -19.82 25.68
C ALA A 82 22.23 -20.03 24.15
N PRO A 83 23.42 -20.27 23.59
CA PRO A 83 23.63 -20.37 22.13
C PRO A 83 22.77 -21.44 21.45
N ALA A 84 22.46 -22.54 22.15
CA ALA A 84 21.54 -23.57 21.65
C ALA A 84 20.11 -23.05 21.45
N SER A 85 19.63 -22.18 22.35
CA SER A 85 18.29 -21.59 22.24
C SER A 85 18.19 -20.56 21.11
N LEU A 86 19.27 -19.83 20.82
CA LEU A 86 19.36 -18.95 19.66
C LEU A 86 19.31 -19.73 18.35
N ALA A 87 20.06 -20.84 18.26
CA ALA A 87 20.01 -21.72 17.10
C ALA A 87 18.60 -22.30 16.86
N HIS A 88 17.91 -22.72 17.92
CA HIS A 88 16.51 -23.17 17.82
C HIS A 88 15.56 -22.06 17.37
N LEU A 89 15.73 -20.83 17.87
CA LEU A 89 14.90 -19.70 17.46
C LEU A 89 15.12 -19.37 15.98
N ILE A 90 16.37 -19.32 15.52
CA ILE A 90 16.70 -19.09 14.11
C ILE A 90 16.09 -20.19 13.24
N LEU A 91 16.22 -21.45 13.64
CA LEU A 91 15.66 -22.57 12.88
C LEU A 91 14.13 -22.54 12.84
N ALA A 92 13.47 -22.16 13.95
CA ALA A 92 12.02 -22.00 14.01
C ALA A 92 11.53 -20.86 13.10
N HIS A 93 12.32 -19.80 12.93
CA HIS A 93 11.96 -18.61 12.13
C HIS A 93 12.60 -18.59 10.73
N ASP A 94 13.35 -19.62 10.32
CA ASP A 94 14.05 -19.68 9.02
C ASP A 94 13.10 -19.47 7.82
N SER A 95 11.92 -20.09 7.87
CA SER A 95 10.90 -19.91 6.84
C SER A 95 10.41 -18.46 6.75
N LEU A 96 10.18 -17.81 7.89
CA LEU A 96 9.77 -16.41 7.96
C LEU A 96 10.86 -15.51 7.37
N TYR A 97 12.12 -15.68 7.76
CA TYR A 97 13.22 -14.88 7.21
C TYR A 97 13.34 -15.02 5.69
N LYS A 98 13.25 -16.25 5.17
CA LYS A 98 13.27 -16.52 3.73
C LYS A 98 12.09 -15.86 3.02
N THR A 99 10.88 -16.00 3.56
CA THR A 99 9.69 -15.38 2.96
C THR A 99 9.75 -13.86 2.99
N SER A 100 10.18 -13.25 4.10
CA SER A 100 10.31 -11.80 4.20
C SER A 100 11.44 -11.26 3.33
N ALA A 101 12.55 -11.99 3.19
CA ALA A 101 13.65 -11.59 2.31
C ALA A 101 13.23 -11.60 0.84
N VAL A 102 12.48 -12.63 0.42
CA VAL A 102 11.90 -12.68 -0.93
C VAL A 102 10.89 -11.54 -1.12
N GLN A 103 9.99 -11.31 -0.16
CA GLN A 103 9.03 -10.20 -0.24
C GLN A 103 9.72 -8.83 -0.33
N LEU A 104 10.75 -8.59 0.47
CA LEU A 104 11.53 -7.34 0.41
C LEU A 104 12.32 -7.22 -0.90
N SER A 105 12.88 -8.32 -1.43
CA SER A 105 13.50 -8.32 -2.76
C SER A 105 12.48 -7.97 -3.83
N THR A 106 11.29 -8.58 -3.80
CA THR A 106 10.22 -8.25 -4.75
C THR A 106 9.75 -6.81 -4.60
N LEU A 107 9.68 -6.27 -3.39
CA LEU A 107 9.34 -4.85 -3.18
C LEU A 107 10.43 -3.93 -3.67
N ASN A 108 11.70 -4.29 -3.49
CA ASN A 108 12.84 -3.53 -3.98
C ASN A 108 12.89 -3.54 -5.53
N ASP A 109 12.64 -4.69 -6.15
CA ASP A 109 12.58 -4.85 -7.60
C ASP A 109 11.36 -4.14 -8.21
N ASN A 110 10.23 -4.10 -7.48
CA ASN A 110 9.01 -3.38 -7.85
C ASN A 110 8.91 -1.96 -7.25
N SER A 111 9.99 -1.42 -6.67
CA SER A 111 9.99 -0.11 -5.98
C SER A 111 9.92 1.08 -6.94
N THR A 112 9.85 0.85 -8.25
CA THR A 112 9.41 1.89 -9.16
C THR A 112 7.93 2.12 -8.89
N VAL A 113 7.64 3.08 -7.99
CA VAL A 113 6.34 3.74 -7.94
C VAL A 113 5.90 3.93 -9.38
N PRO A 114 4.79 3.32 -9.82
CA PRO A 114 4.47 3.26 -11.24
C PRO A 114 4.49 4.68 -11.78
N GLU A 115 5.18 4.87 -12.91
CA GLU A 115 5.50 6.18 -13.46
C GLU A 115 4.22 7.03 -13.49
N SER A 116 4.28 8.25 -12.92
CA SER A 116 3.09 9.10 -12.82
C SER A 116 2.60 9.59 -14.19
N THR A 117 3.49 9.57 -15.20
CA THR A 117 3.22 10.01 -16.58
C THR A 117 2.01 9.32 -17.22
N PRO A 118 1.91 7.97 -17.29
CA PRO A 118 0.72 7.29 -17.82
C PRO A 118 -0.54 7.60 -17.01
N MET A 119 -0.47 7.72 -15.69
CA MET A 119 -1.65 8.03 -14.87
C MET A 119 -2.19 9.43 -15.14
N VAL A 120 -1.30 10.42 -15.28
CA VAL A 120 -1.69 11.79 -15.67
C VAL A 120 -2.30 11.80 -17.08
N LYS A 121 -1.79 10.98 -18.00
CA LYS A 121 -2.39 10.81 -19.33
C LYS A 121 -3.79 10.21 -19.27
N LEU A 122 -4.05 9.25 -18.39
CA LEU A 122 -5.40 8.70 -18.18
C LEU A 122 -6.37 9.77 -17.69
N ILE A 123 -5.95 10.60 -16.73
CA ILE A 123 -6.77 11.72 -16.23
C ILE A 123 -7.05 12.72 -17.37
N ALA A 124 -6.06 13.03 -18.20
CA ALA A 124 -6.25 13.91 -19.35
C ALA A 124 -7.22 13.32 -20.41
N MET A 125 -7.27 11.98 -20.54
CA MET A 125 -8.18 11.29 -21.46
C MET A 125 -9.64 11.28 -20.99
N GLN A 126 -9.92 11.50 -19.71
CA GLN A 126 -11.28 11.47 -19.16
C GLN A 126 -12.26 12.38 -19.95
N SER A 127 -11.85 13.62 -20.21
CA SER A 127 -12.68 14.57 -20.97
C SER A 127 -13.03 14.12 -22.40
N ARG A 128 -12.19 13.27 -23.01
CA ARG A 128 -12.47 12.68 -24.32
C ARG A 128 -13.46 11.53 -24.22
N ILE A 129 -13.37 10.74 -23.14
CA ILE A 129 -14.30 9.66 -22.85
C ILE A 129 -15.71 10.23 -22.64
N ASP A 130 -15.85 11.26 -21.80
CA ASP A 130 -17.15 11.88 -21.52
C ASP A 130 -17.81 12.43 -22.79
N LYS A 131 -17.02 13.03 -23.69
CA LYS A 131 -17.52 13.52 -25.01
C LYS A 131 -17.97 12.39 -25.92
N LEU A 132 -17.28 11.25 -25.91
CA LEU A 132 -17.65 10.09 -26.70
C LEU A 132 -18.89 9.42 -26.14
N GLU A 133 -19.02 9.34 -24.81
CA GLU A 133 -20.20 8.81 -24.14
C GLU A 133 -21.45 9.63 -24.47
N ALA A 134 -21.36 10.97 -24.42
CA ALA A 134 -22.46 11.85 -24.82
C ALA A 134 -22.92 11.59 -26.27
N LYS A 135 -21.96 11.45 -27.20
CA LYS A 135 -22.26 11.11 -28.60
C LYS A 135 -22.85 9.72 -28.74
N GLN A 136 -22.39 8.74 -27.96
CA GLN A 136 -22.91 7.39 -28.00
C GLN A 136 -24.37 7.35 -27.54
N ILE A 137 -24.73 8.14 -26.54
CA ILE A 137 -26.11 8.29 -26.06
C ILE A 137 -26.99 8.92 -27.15
N GLU A 138 -26.53 10.00 -27.78
CA GLU A 138 -27.23 10.66 -28.89
C GLU A 138 -27.47 9.69 -30.06
N GLN A 139 -26.42 8.99 -30.50
CA GLN A 139 -26.51 7.97 -31.56
C GLN A 139 -27.46 6.84 -31.19
N ALA A 140 -27.45 6.37 -29.94
CA ALA A 140 -28.35 5.32 -29.49
C ALA A 140 -29.83 5.74 -29.58
N GLN A 141 -30.14 7.01 -29.29
CA GLN A 141 -31.49 7.57 -29.45
C GLN A 141 -31.89 7.63 -30.93
N GLU A 142 -31.01 8.14 -31.79
CA GLU A 142 -31.24 8.19 -33.24
C GLU A 142 -31.47 6.79 -33.83
N PHE A 143 -30.65 5.80 -33.43
CA PHE A 143 -30.82 4.42 -33.86
C PHE A 143 -32.15 3.82 -33.40
N ALA A 144 -32.57 4.12 -32.16
CA ALA A 144 -33.86 3.66 -31.65
C ALA A 144 -35.01 4.26 -32.47
N GLU A 145 -34.96 5.55 -32.78
CA GLU A 145 -35.96 6.22 -33.61
C GLU A 145 -35.99 5.66 -35.04
N LEU A 146 -34.83 5.52 -35.68
CA LEU A 146 -34.73 4.99 -37.03
C LEU A 146 -35.24 3.55 -37.10
N ARG A 147 -34.95 2.73 -36.08
CA ARG A 147 -35.45 1.36 -35.97
C ARG A 147 -36.98 1.32 -35.80
N ALA A 148 -37.55 2.23 -35.01
CA ALA A 148 -38.99 2.32 -34.87
C ALA A 148 -39.67 2.78 -36.18
N ARG A 149 -39.06 3.74 -36.90
CA ARG A 149 -39.56 4.21 -38.19
C ARG A 149 -39.45 3.12 -39.26
N SER A 150 -38.34 2.40 -39.33
CA SER A 150 -38.17 1.31 -40.30
C SER A 150 -39.11 0.15 -40.02
N ALA A 151 -39.31 -0.22 -38.75
CA ALA A 151 -40.27 -1.24 -38.36
C ALA A 151 -41.69 -0.89 -38.85
N ARG A 152 -42.15 0.36 -38.65
CA ARG A 152 -43.47 0.81 -39.13
C ARG A 152 -43.59 0.79 -40.66
N VAL A 153 -42.54 1.12 -41.39
CA VAL A 153 -42.55 1.07 -42.86
C VAL A 153 -42.66 -0.38 -43.34
N VAL A 154 -41.91 -1.28 -42.71
CA VAL A 154 -41.94 -2.71 -43.01
C VAL A 154 -43.31 -3.30 -42.69
N GLU A 155 -43.88 -2.97 -41.54
CA GLU A 155 -45.24 -3.37 -41.14
C GLU A 155 -46.28 -2.94 -42.17
N LYS A 156 -46.29 -1.66 -42.56
CA LYS A 156 -47.19 -1.14 -43.60
C LYS A 156 -47.01 -1.84 -44.94
N TYR A 157 -45.78 -2.17 -45.32
CA TYR A 157 -45.51 -2.90 -46.55
C TYR A 157 -46.05 -4.33 -46.49
N TYR A 158 -45.93 -5.01 -45.36
CA TYR A 158 -46.52 -6.35 -45.20
C TYR A 158 -48.04 -6.32 -45.22
N GLU A 159 -48.67 -5.37 -44.51
CA GLU A 159 -50.12 -5.23 -44.48
C GLU A 159 -50.69 -4.89 -45.88
N SER A 160 -50.19 -3.82 -46.51
CA SER A 160 -50.76 -3.32 -47.77
C SER A 160 -50.21 -4.04 -49.01
N GLY A 161 -48.93 -4.38 -49.01
CA GLY A 161 -48.26 -4.97 -50.16
C GLY A 161 -48.46 -6.48 -50.24
N VAL A 162 -48.24 -7.19 -49.13
CA VAL A 162 -48.26 -8.65 -49.13
C VAL A 162 -49.65 -9.19 -48.82
N LEU A 163 -50.26 -8.76 -47.71
CA LEU A 163 -51.52 -9.32 -47.26
C LEU A 163 -52.69 -8.90 -48.17
N GLN A 164 -52.90 -7.60 -48.41
CA GLN A 164 -54.00 -7.15 -49.28
C GLN A 164 -53.84 -7.62 -50.73
N MET A 165 -52.60 -7.66 -51.27
CA MET A 165 -52.41 -8.20 -52.61
C MET A 165 -52.63 -9.72 -52.64
N GLY A 166 -52.24 -10.43 -51.59
CA GLY A 166 -52.54 -11.85 -51.42
C GLY A 166 -54.05 -12.11 -51.43
N GLU A 167 -54.83 -11.36 -50.65
CA GLU A 167 -56.29 -11.45 -50.63
C GLU A 167 -56.89 -11.22 -52.03
N ARG A 168 -56.45 -10.16 -52.72
CA ARG A 168 -56.90 -9.87 -54.10
C ARG A 168 -56.52 -10.97 -55.08
N TRP A 169 -55.32 -11.54 -54.95
CA TRP A 169 -54.88 -12.65 -55.79
C TRP A 169 -55.71 -13.90 -55.54
N THR A 170 -56.02 -14.22 -54.28
CA THR A 170 -56.88 -15.36 -53.95
C THR A 170 -58.30 -15.19 -54.48
N GLU A 171 -58.87 -13.99 -54.38
CA GLU A 171 -60.19 -13.69 -54.96
C GLU A 171 -60.17 -13.83 -56.48
N TRP A 172 -59.11 -13.35 -57.14
CA TRP A 172 -58.97 -13.48 -58.58
C TRP A 172 -58.81 -14.94 -59.02
N GLU A 173 -58.04 -15.74 -58.27
CA GLU A 173 -57.87 -17.17 -58.51
C GLU A 173 -59.20 -17.93 -58.34
N GLU A 174 -60.01 -17.58 -57.34
CA GLU A 174 -61.34 -18.15 -57.14
C GLU A 174 -62.27 -17.84 -58.32
N ARG A 175 -62.35 -16.58 -58.76
CA ARG A 175 -63.12 -16.18 -59.94
C ARG A 175 -62.64 -16.88 -61.22
N LEU A 176 -61.34 -17.10 -61.36
CA LEU A 176 -60.75 -17.79 -62.50
C LEU A 176 -61.10 -19.28 -62.48
N LYS A 177 -61.08 -19.93 -61.31
CA LYS A 177 -61.55 -21.30 -61.11
C LYS A 177 -63.02 -21.44 -61.48
N ASP A 178 -63.88 -20.52 -61.06
CA ASP A 178 -65.31 -20.53 -61.43
C ASP A 178 -65.50 -20.43 -62.95
N CYS A 179 -64.79 -19.49 -63.59
CA CYS A 179 -64.80 -19.36 -65.05
C CYS A 179 -64.31 -20.66 -65.73
N GLU A 180 -63.23 -21.26 -65.24
CA GLU A 180 -62.67 -22.50 -65.76
C GLU A 180 -63.66 -23.67 -65.63
N ILE A 181 -64.35 -23.79 -64.49
CA ILE A 181 -65.40 -24.78 -64.28
C ILE A 181 -66.54 -24.59 -65.29
N LEU A 182 -66.98 -23.34 -65.51
CA LEU A 182 -68.03 -23.04 -66.49
C LEU A 182 -67.61 -23.39 -67.92
N VAL A 183 -66.37 -23.09 -68.30
CA VAL A 183 -65.82 -23.46 -69.62
C VAL A 183 -65.76 -24.97 -69.77
N ARG A 184 -65.20 -25.70 -68.78
CA ARG A 184 -65.16 -27.17 -68.79
C ARG A 184 -66.55 -27.78 -68.93
N ARG A 185 -67.56 -27.25 -68.24
CA ARG A 185 -68.97 -27.70 -68.36
C ARG A 185 -69.52 -27.50 -69.78
N LYS A 186 -69.28 -26.33 -70.39
CA LYS A 186 -69.70 -26.03 -71.76
C LYS A 186 -68.98 -26.91 -72.80
N GLU A 187 -67.68 -27.11 -72.63
CA GLU A 187 -66.90 -27.99 -73.51
C GLU A 187 -67.34 -29.45 -73.40
N ALA A 188 -67.63 -29.94 -72.19
CA ALA A 188 -68.17 -31.28 -71.98
C ALA A 188 -69.55 -31.45 -72.63
N ALA A 189 -70.41 -30.43 -72.58
CA ALA A 189 -71.70 -30.43 -73.24
C ALA A 189 -71.58 -30.44 -74.78
N LYS A 190 -70.57 -29.76 -75.35
CA LYS A 190 -70.31 -29.74 -76.79
C LYS A 190 -69.71 -31.06 -77.33
N ARG A 191 -69.04 -31.84 -76.47
CA ARG A 191 -68.42 -33.13 -76.82
C ARG A 191 -69.38 -34.33 -76.69
N ARG A 192 -70.56 -34.14 -76.09
CA ARG A 192 -71.65 -35.13 -76.07
C ARG A 192 -72.54 -34.94 -77.29
#